data_AF-A0A7J4LRH7-F1
#
_entry.id   AF-A0A7J4LRH7-F1
#
_cell.length_a   1.000
_cell.length_b   1.000
_cell.length_c   1.000
_cell.angle_alpha   90.00
_cell.angle_beta   90.00
_cell.angle_gamma   90.00
#
_symmetry.space_group_name_H-M   'P 1'
#
loop_
_entity.id
_entity.type
_entity.pdbx_description
1 polymer ?
#
loop_
_entity_poly.entity_id
_entity_poly.type
_entity_poly.pdbx_seq_one_letter_code
_entity_poly.pdbx_strand_id
1 'polypeptide(L)'
;MKKLTKEDILKGKEKRETLHLDSYDADIVLRPLTDGELSEIFSILGSIPLKPDGTPDVGKIDVTKNFKALRLAASLGMIEPKLSAEDVGDMKFGVPEFIGTRVLELSGISSAQGAKKKGLS
;
A
#
# COMPACT_ATOMS: atom_id res chain seq x y z
N MET A 1 -6.93 -30.97 -7.74
CA MET A 1 -6.41 -29.71 -7.15
C MET A 1 -4.98 -29.50 -7.60
N LYS A 2 -4.63 -28.33 -8.13
CA LYS A 2 -3.25 -27.97 -8.45
C LYS A 2 -2.50 -27.67 -7.15
N LYS A 3 -1.28 -28.18 -6.98
CA LYS A 3 -0.39 -27.79 -5.87
C LYS A 3 0.31 -26.48 -6.24
N LEU A 4 0.42 -25.57 -5.28
CA LEU A 4 1.15 -24.31 -5.44
C LEU A 4 2.64 -24.61 -5.66
N THR A 5 3.23 -24.07 -6.73
CA THR A 5 4.68 -24.22 -6.98
C THR A 5 5.48 -23.08 -6.35
N LYS A 6 6.79 -23.28 -6.21
CA LYS A 6 7.71 -22.20 -5.80
C LYS A 6 7.64 -21.03 -6.79
N GLU A 7 7.54 -21.29 -8.10
CA GLU A 7 7.36 -20.21 -9.07
C GLU A 7 6.03 -19.48 -8.88
N ASP A 8 4.94 -20.20 -8.62
CA ASP A 8 3.62 -19.59 -8.36
C ASP A 8 3.69 -18.60 -7.17
N ILE A 9 4.45 -18.93 -6.11
CA ILE A 9 4.66 -18.04 -4.94
C ILE A 9 5.50 -16.82 -5.31
N LEU A 10 6.64 -17.02 -5.96
CA LEU A 10 7.58 -15.93 -6.27
C LEU A 10 7.04 -14.95 -7.32
N LYS A 11 6.10 -15.40 -8.16
CA LYS A 11 5.38 -14.57 -9.12
C LYS A 11 4.24 -13.75 -8.52
N GLY A 12 3.90 -13.94 -7.25
CA GLY A 12 2.83 -13.17 -6.59
C GLY A 12 3.02 -11.65 -6.71
N LYS A 13 4.28 -11.17 -6.72
CA LYS A 13 4.65 -9.77 -6.93
C LYS A 13 4.54 -9.27 -8.37
N GLU A 14 4.37 -10.17 -9.34
CA GLU A 14 4.29 -9.85 -10.77
C GLU A 14 2.89 -9.42 -11.19
N LYS A 15 1.88 -9.56 -10.31
CA LYS A 15 0.54 -9.05 -10.58
C LYS A 15 0.63 -7.55 -10.84
N ARG A 16 0.13 -7.12 -12.00
CA ARG A 16 0.03 -5.71 -12.39
C ARG A 16 -1.42 -5.26 -12.34
N GLU A 17 -1.64 -4.05 -11.86
CA GLU A 17 -2.93 -3.36 -11.93
C GLU A 17 -2.72 -1.97 -12.52
N THR A 18 -3.50 -1.62 -13.55
CA THR A 18 -3.52 -0.27 -14.09
C THR A 18 -4.51 0.57 -13.30
N LEU A 19 -4.06 1.73 -12.82
CA LEU A 19 -4.87 2.70 -12.10
C LEU A 19 -4.87 4.02 -12.87
N HIS A 20 -6.06 4.51 -13.21
CA HIS A 20 -6.23 5.84 -13.78
C HIS A 20 -6.17 6.91 -12.68
N LEU A 21 -5.42 7.99 -12.93
CA LEU A 21 -5.30 9.14 -12.03
C LEU A 21 -5.96 10.37 -12.65
N ASP A 22 -7.18 10.69 -12.20
CA ASP A 22 -7.93 11.87 -12.66
C ASP A 22 -7.13 13.18 -12.55
N SER A 23 -6.28 13.28 -11.52
CA SER A 23 -5.45 14.47 -11.26
C SER A 23 -4.40 14.76 -12.36
N TYR A 24 -4.07 13.75 -13.16
CA TYR A 24 -3.11 13.85 -14.26
C TYR A 24 -3.71 13.43 -15.61
N ASP A 25 -4.97 12.97 -15.63
CA ASP A 25 -5.63 12.39 -16.80
C ASP A 25 -4.75 11.32 -17.48
N ALA A 26 -4.17 10.45 -16.65
CA ALA A 26 -3.15 9.49 -17.08
C ALA A 26 -3.21 8.20 -16.25
N ASP A 27 -2.72 7.11 -16.86
CA ASP A 27 -2.65 5.80 -16.23
C ASP A 27 -1.29 5.53 -15.61
N ILE A 28 -1.29 4.82 -14.48
CA ILE A 28 -0.10 4.25 -13.86
C ILE A 28 -0.25 2.74 -13.71
N VAL A 29 0.88 2.03 -13.58
CA VAL A 29 0.91 0.59 -13.33
C VAL A 29 1.44 0.30 -11.94
N LEU A 30 0.65 -0.41 -11.15
CA LEU A 30 0.94 -0.81 -9.78
C LEU A 30 1.22 -2.31 -9.67
N ARG A 31 1.91 -2.71 -8.60
CA ARG A 31 2.03 -4.09 -8.15
C ARG A 31 1.79 -4.23 -6.64
N PRO A 32 1.50 -5.44 -6.14
CA PRO A 32 1.57 -5.68 -4.72
C PRO A 32 3.02 -5.66 -4.22
N LEU A 33 3.16 -5.31 -2.94
CA LEU A 33 4.40 -5.33 -2.19
C LEU A 33 4.67 -6.74 -1.66
N THR A 34 5.96 -7.03 -1.47
CA THR A 34 6.44 -8.22 -0.78
C THR A 34 6.42 -8.00 0.74
N ASP A 35 6.50 -9.10 1.49
CA ASP A 35 6.56 -9.08 2.95
C ASP A 35 7.74 -8.23 3.49
N GLY A 36 8.90 -8.27 2.82
CA GLY A 36 10.06 -7.45 3.17
C GLY A 36 9.79 -5.95 3.00
N GLU A 37 9.16 -5.56 1.89
CA GLU A 37 8.81 -4.17 1.61
C GLU A 37 7.75 -3.64 2.59
N LEU A 38 6.77 -4.48 2.94
CA LEU A 38 5.79 -4.14 3.97
C LEU A 38 6.45 -3.95 5.34
N SER A 39 7.44 -4.78 5.68
CA SER A 39 8.20 -4.66 6.93
C SER A 39 8.96 -3.33 7.00
N GLU A 40 9.55 -2.87 5.90
CA GLU A 40 10.20 -1.55 5.80
C GLU A 40 9.19 -0.41 6.04
N ILE A 41 8.00 -0.48 5.43
CA ILE A 41 6.94 0.52 5.60
C ILE A 41 6.43 0.55 7.05
N PHE A 42 6.16 -0.60 7.67
CA PHE A 42 5.68 -0.66 9.04
C PHE A 42 6.73 -0.20 10.06
N SER A 43 8.02 -0.39 9.75
CA SER A 43 9.10 0.13 10.59
C SER A 43 9.09 1.66 10.67
N ILE A 44 8.62 2.36 9.63
CA ILE A 44 8.44 3.82 9.65
C ILE A 44 7.35 4.25 10.62
N LEU A 45 6.24 3.49 10.68
CA LEU A 45 5.13 3.77 11.59
C LEU A 45 5.55 3.53 13.05
N GLY A 46 6.49 2.62 13.29
CA GLY A 46 7.00 2.27 14.61
C GLY A 46 6.01 1.43 15.41
N SER A 47 6.15 1.42 16.74
CA SER A 47 5.21 0.74 17.63
C SER A 47 3.86 1.45 17.60
N ILE A 48 2.90 0.86 16.89
CA ILE A 48 1.51 1.33 16.91
C ILE A 48 0.98 1.10 18.33
N PRO A 49 0.63 2.15 19.08
CA PRO A 49 0.11 1.99 20.43
C PRO A 49 -1.13 1.11 20.38
N LEU A 50 -1.25 0.13 21.26
CA LEU A 50 -2.48 -0.63 21.35
C LEU A 50 -3.46 0.10 22.26
N LYS A 51 -4.73 0.06 21.90
CA LYS A 51 -5.83 0.40 22.81
C LYS A 51 -5.90 -0.66 23.92
N PRO A 52 -6.58 -0.36 25.04
CA PRO A 52 -6.77 -1.31 26.14
C PRO A 52 -7.44 -2.63 25.73
N ASP A 53 -8.16 -2.64 24.60
CA ASP A 53 -8.81 -3.82 24.02
C ASP A 53 -7.88 -4.66 23.10
N GLY A 54 -6.60 -4.30 23.02
CA GLY A 54 -5.60 -4.99 22.18
C GLY A 54 -5.66 -4.61 20.70
N THR A 55 -6.57 -3.73 20.29
CA THR A 55 -6.63 -3.24 18.90
C THR A 55 -5.64 -2.10 18.66
N PRO A 56 -5.10 -1.93 17.44
CA PRO A 56 -4.22 -0.80 17.13
C PRO A 56 -4.91 0.57 17.32
N ASP A 57 -4.28 1.46 18.08
CA ASP A 57 -4.70 2.85 18.28
C ASP A 57 -4.25 3.72 17.12
N VAL A 58 -4.93 3.55 15.98
CA VAL A 58 -4.72 4.31 14.75
C VAL A 58 -4.83 5.82 14.92
N GLY A 59 -5.51 6.31 15.95
CA GLY A 59 -5.62 7.75 16.26
C GLY A 59 -4.35 8.36 16.88
N LYS A 60 -3.39 7.53 17.31
CA LYS A 60 -2.09 7.95 17.86
C LYS A 60 -0.94 7.78 16.86
N ILE A 61 -1.23 7.40 15.63
CA ILE A 61 -0.21 7.35 14.58
C ILE A 61 0.17 8.78 14.21
N ASP A 62 1.48 9.06 14.24
CA ASP A 62 2.04 10.33 13.79
C ASP A 62 1.70 10.52 12.30
N VAL A 63 0.93 11.56 12.00
CA VAL A 63 0.46 11.89 10.64
C VAL A 63 1.64 12.03 9.68
N THR A 64 2.77 12.56 10.13
CA THR A 64 3.99 12.71 9.33
C THR A 64 4.58 11.34 8.99
N LYS A 65 4.58 10.40 9.95
CA LYS A 65 5.04 9.02 9.70
C LYS A 65 4.10 8.28 8.76
N ASN A 66 2.79 8.50 8.89
CA ASN A 66 1.81 7.94 7.97
C ASN A 66 2.03 8.43 6.54
N PHE A 67 2.25 9.74 6.33
CA PHE A 67 2.58 10.27 5.01
C PHE A 67 3.87 9.69 4.45
N LYS A 68 4.92 9.55 5.27
CA LYS A 68 6.17 8.91 4.84
C LYS A 68 5.97 7.44 4.44
N ALA A 69 5.19 6.69 5.22
CA ALA A 69 4.86 5.31 4.92
C ALA A 69 4.08 5.17 3.60
N LEU A 70 3.09 6.02 3.37
CA LEU A 70 2.30 6.01 2.14
C LEU A 70 3.13 6.42 0.91
N ARG A 71 4.01 7.42 1.04
CA ARG A 71 4.94 7.80 -0.04
C ARG A 71 5.89 6.66 -0.40
N LEU A 72 6.42 5.97 0.61
CA LEU A 72 7.28 4.81 0.38
C LEU A 72 6.50 3.68 -0.30
N ALA A 73 5.28 3.39 0.15
CA ALA A 73 4.42 2.40 -0.49
C ALA A 73 4.16 2.74 -1.97
N ALA A 74 3.84 4.00 -2.28
CA ALA A 74 3.63 4.47 -3.64
C ALA A 74 4.89 4.27 -4.51
N SER A 75 6.06 4.66 -4.02
CA SER A 75 7.33 4.51 -4.77
C SER A 75 7.71 3.04 -5.02
N LEU A 76 7.49 2.16 -4.04
CA LEU A 76 7.80 0.73 -4.20
C LEU A 76 6.80 0.00 -5.10
N GLY A 77 5.52 0.37 -5.02
CA GLY A 77 4.43 -0.29 -5.73
C GLY A 77 4.21 0.21 -7.16
N MET A 78 4.58 1.45 -7.47
CA MET A 78 4.45 2.02 -8.81
C MET A 78 5.61 1.59 -9.70
N ILE A 79 5.28 0.96 -10.83
CA ILE A 79 6.28 0.46 -11.77
C ILE A 79 6.36 1.33 -13.01
N GLU A 80 5.23 1.88 -13.46
CA GLU A 80 5.17 2.77 -14.61
C GLU A 80 4.27 3.96 -14.28
N PRO A 81 4.81 5.19 -14.25
CA PRO A 81 6.23 5.52 -14.32
C PRO A 81 6.99 5.05 -13.07
N LYS A 82 8.29 4.77 -13.19
CA LYS A 82 9.13 4.44 -12.04
C LYS A 82 9.60 5.72 -11.37
N LEU A 83 9.19 5.94 -10.12
CA LEU A 83 9.49 7.15 -9.34
C LEU A 83 10.20 6.78 -8.03
N SER A 84 11.20 7.59 -7.65
CA SER A 84 11.82 7.50 -6.32
C SER A 84 10.88 8.06 -5.24
N ALA A 85 11.18 7.80 -3.97
CA ALA A 85 10.41 8.36 -2.85
C ALA A 85 10.48 9.90 -2.80
N GLU A 86 11.57 10.48 -3.33
CA GLU A 86 11.74 11.93 -3.47
C GLU A 86 10.81 12.47 -4.57
N ASP A 87 10.82 11.86 -5.75
CA ASP A 87 9.93 12.24 -6.86
C ASP A 87 8.45 12.15 -6.46
N VAL A 88 8.08 11.10 -5.71
CA VAL A 88 6.72 10.93 -5.18
C VAL A 88 6.37 12.06 -4.19
N GLY A 89 7.35 12.59 -3.46
CA GLY A 89 7.16 13.71 -2.54
C GLY A 89 6.79 15.03 -3.24
N ASP A 90 7.16 15.20 -4.51
CA ASP A 90 6.92 16.40 -5.31
C ASP A 90 5.62 16.32 -6.14
N MET A 91 4.90 15.19 -6.06
CA MET A 91 3.60 15.04 -6.71
C MET A 91 2.56 16.00 -6.13
N LYS A 92 1.48 16.25 -6.90
CA LYS A 92 0.28 16.94 -6.41
C LYS A 92 -0.18 16.37 -5.07
N PHE A 93 -0.50 17.26 -4.14
CA PHE A 93 -0.96 16.90 -2.79
C PHE A 93 -2.12 15.90 -2.83
N GLY A 94 -2.06 14.87 -1.98
CA GLY A 94 -3.08 13.82 -1.88
C GLY A 94 -2.89 12.65 -2.84
N VAL A 95 -2.12 12.83 -3.93
CA VAL A 95 -1.89 11.73 -4.90
C VAL A 95 -0.99 10.63 -4.33
N PRO A 96 0.15 10.91 -3.68
CA PRO A 96 0.96 9.87 -3.07
C PRO A 96 0.19 9.02 -2.07
N GLU A 97 -0.69 9.63 -1.28
CA GLU A 97 -1.52 8.97 -0.28
C GLU A 97 -2.55 8.03 -0.91
N PHE A 98 -3.20 8.48 -2.00
CA PHE A 98 -4.14 7.68 -2.77
C PHE A 98 -3.46 6.44 -3.38
N ILE A 99 -2.32 6.66 -4.05
CA ILE A 99 -1.55 5.58 -4.68
C ILE A 99 -1.01 4.61 -3.63
N GLY A 100 -0.39 5.13 -2.57
CA GLY A 100 0.18 4.33 -1.49
C GLY A 100 -0.88 3.45 -0.82
N THR A 101 -2.07 4.01 -0.58
CA THR A 101 -3.22 3.27 -0.05
C THR A 101 -3.63 2.15 -1.01
N ARG A 102 -3.72 2.44 -2.32
CA ARG A 102 -4.08 1.44 -3.31
C ARG A 102 -3.05 0.30 -3.40
N VAL A 103 -1.76 0.63 -3.34
CA VAL A 103 -0.69 -0.37 -3.30
C VAL A 103 -0.80 -1.27 -2.06
N LEU A 104 -1.07 -0.70 -0.88
CA LEU A 104 -1.27 -1.48 0.35
C LEU A 104 -2.48 -2.43 0.23
N GLU A 105 -3.60 -1.95 -0.32
CA GLU A 105 -4.79 -2.79 -0.57
C GLU A 105 -4.49 -3.95 -1.53
N LEU A 106 -3.76 -3.69 -2.61
CA LEU A 106 -3.31 -4.73 -3.56
C LEU A 106 -2.42 -5.77 -2.89
N SER A 107 -1.67 -5.34 -1.88
CA SER A 107 -0.78 -6.17 -1.06
C SER A 107 -1.52 -6.94 0.05
N GLY A 108 -2.84 -6.80 0.14
CA GLY A 108 -3.68 -7.48 1.12
C GLY A 108 -3.83 -6.73 2.46
N ILE A 109 -3.27 -5.53 2.59
CA ILE A 109 -3.46 -4.66 3.76
C ILE A 109 -4.77 -3.89 3.56
N SER A 110 -5.84 -4.42 4.14
CA SER A 110 -7.15 -3.77 4.06
C SER A 110 -7.21 -2.57 4.99
N SER A 111 -7.55 -1.40 4.47
CA SER A 111 -8.08 -0.33 5.29
C SER A 111 -9.36 -0.85 5.98
N ALA A 112 -9.52 -0.64 7.28
CA ALA A 112 -10.68 -1.11 8.04
C ALA A 112 -12.05 -0.59 7.51
N GLN A 113 -12.05 0.26 6.48
CA GLN A 113 -13.25 0.74 5.79
C GLN A 113 -13.75 -0.21 4.67
N GLY A 114 -12.97 -1.19 4.22
CA GLY A 114 -13.36 -2.15 3.17
C GLY A 114 -13.95 -3.49 3.66
N ALA A 115 -13.78 -3.82 4.95
CA ALA A 115 -14.12 -5.14 5.49
C ALA A 115 -15.63 -5.41 5.67
N LYS A 116 -16.52 -4.47 5.30
CA LYS A 116 -17.98 -4.61 5.46
C LYS A 116 -18.76 -5.02 4.20
N LYS A 117 -18.10 -5.43 3.11
CA LYS A 117 -18.80 -5.88 1.88
C LYS A 117 -18.50 -7.31 1.42
N LYS A 118 -18.04 -8.19 2.33
CA LYS A 118 -17.96 -9.64 2.06
C LYS A 118 -18.48 -10.44 3.26
N GLY A 119 -19.80 -10.45 3.41
CA GLY A 119 -20.48 -11.32 4.36
C GLY A 119 -21.97 -11.01 4.42
N LEU A 120 -22.77 -11.96 3.94
CA LEU A 120 -24.25 -12.01 3.90
C LEU A 120 -24.92 -11.28 2.72
N SER A 121 -24.80 -11.89 1.53
CA SER A 121 -25.97 -12.15 0.69
C SER A 121 -26.45 -13.58 0.97
#